data_AF-A0A937NKS1-F1
#
_entry.id   AF-A0A937NKS1-F1
#
_cell.length_a   1.000
_cell.length_b   1.000
_cell.length_c   1.000
_cell.angle_alpha   90.00
_cell.angle_beta   90.00
_cell.angle_gamma   90.00
#
_symmetry.space_group_name_H-M   'P 1'
#
loop_
_entity.id
_entity.type
_entity.pdbx_description
1 polymer ?
#
loop_
_entity_poly.entity_id
_entity_poly.type
_entity_poly.pdbx_seq_one_letter_code
_entity_poly.pdbx_strand_id
1 'polypeptide(L)'
;MNAKRVVEVLAAHAEGLTGRPEAIQQINVTNEEHSRLIHLFQLAERLQQSMQPVQPSAAFVRSLGKELVDNAKRRAALTRRLRRALMIGAAALGSIVSIASVVAAIALVVTRLRARAQAQAIRAPTG
;
A
#
# COMPACT_ATOMS: atom_id res chain seq x y z
N MET A 1 31.30 13.50 -11.23
CA MET A 1 30.03 13.12 -10.57
C MET A 1 29.40 14.39 -10.01
N ASN A 2 28.07 14.53 -10.00
CA ASN A 2 27.41 15.72 -9.44
C ASN A 2 27.51 15.70 -7.90
N ALA A 3 27.73 16.87 -7.28
CA ALA A 3 27.82 17.02 -5.82
C ALA A 3 26.59 16.47 -5.09
N LYS A 4 25.38 16.65 -5.63
CA LYS A 4 24.14 16.10 -5.05
C LYS A 4 24.18 14.57 -4.95
N ARG A 5 24.72 13.92 -5.99
CA ARG A 5 24.85 12.46 -6.07
C ARG A 5 25.88 11.94 -5.06
N VAL A 6 26.99 12.66 -4.89
CA VAL A 6 28.00 12.32 -3.88
C VAL A 6 27.39 12.33 -2.48
N VAL A 7 26.66 13.38 -2.14
CA VAL A 7 26.02 13.50 -0.82
C VAL A 7 25.00 12.40 -0.59
N GLU A 8 24.18 12.08 -1.60
CA GLU A 8 23.18 11.02 -1.51
C GLU A 8 23.80 9.65 -1.21
N VAL A 9 24.87 9.29 -1.94
CA VAL A 9 25.58 8.02 -1.75
C VAL A 9 26.26 7.96 -0.39
N LEU A 10 26.90 9.05 0.05
CA LEU A 10 27.55 9.13 1.37
C LEU A 10 26.54 9.08 2.52
N ALA A 11 25.38 9.74 2.36
CA ALA A 11 24.30 9.73 3.34
C ALA A 11 23.74 8.31 3.50
N ALA A 12 23.44 7.62 2.41
CA ALA A 12 23.01 6.23 2.47
C ALA A 12 24.07 5.30 3.09
N HIS A 13 25.36 5.57 2.81
CA HIS A 13 26.45 4.82 3.45
C HIS A 13 26.48 5.02 4.96
N ALA A 14 26.37 6.27 5.43
CA ALA A 14 26.28 6.59 6.85
C ALA A 14 25.02 5.99 7.51
N GLU A 15 23.88 5.98 6.82
CA GLU A 15 22.67 5.30 7.30
C GLU A 15 22.89 3.79 7.46
N GLY A 16 23.56 3.17 6.48
CA GLY A 16 24.02 1.78 6.53
C GLY A 16 24.81 1.48 7.79
N LEU A 17 25.79 2.32 8.08
CA LEU A 17 26.64 2.25 9.26
C LEU A 17 25.82 2.36 10.58
N THR A 18 24.82 3.23 10.65
CA THR A 18 24.00 3.43 11.86
C THR A 18 22.93 2.35 12.13
N GLY A 19 22.84 1.31 11.30
CA GLY A 19 21.91 0.19 11.50
C GLY A 19 20.79 0.08 10.46
N ARG A 20 20.91 0.73 9.29
CA ARG A 20 20.01 0.55 8.14
C ARG A 20 20.77 0.07 6.90
N PRO A 21 21.24 -1.19 6.86
CA PRO A 21 22.10 -1.69 5.77
C PRO A 21 21.41 -1.65 4.39
N GLU A 22 20.09 -1.61 4.35
CA GLU A 22 19.30 -1.52 3.11
C GLU A 22 19.38 -0.15 2.43
N ALA A 23 19.74 0.92 3.14
CA ALA A 23 19.84 2.26 2.56
C ALA A 23 20.85 2.32 1.41
N ILE A 24 22.02 1.65 1.57
CA ILE A 24 23.02 1.51 0.51
C ILE A 24 22.49 0.64 -0.63
N GLN A 25 21.76 -0.44 -0.33
CA GLN A 25 21.27 -1.38 -1.34
C GLN A 25 20.20 -0.76 -2.24
N GLN A 26 19.43 0.19 -1.72
CA GLN A 26 18.42 0.94 -2.47
C GLN A 26 19.05 1.98 -3.40
N ILE A 27 20.29 2.41 -3.12
CA ILE A 27 21.04 3.29 -4.02
C ILE A 27 21.85 2.42 -4.98
N ASN A 28 21.51 2.48 -6.26
CA ASN A 28 22.30 1.84 -7.31
C ASN A 28 23.63 2.60 -7.49
N VAL A 29 24.66 2.24 -6.71
CA VAL A 29 26.02 2.79 -6.78
C VAL A 29 26.82 1.97 -7.79
N THR A 30 27.38 2.62 -8.82
CA THR A 30 28.23 1.91 -9.78
C THR A 30 29.62 1.62 -9.22
N ASN A 31 30.35 0.65 -9.79
CA ASN A 31 31.71 0.33 -9.36
C ASN A 31 32.68 1.52 -9.50
N GLU A 32 32.47 2.37 -10.50
CA GLU A 32 33.24 3.58 -10.74
C GLU A 32 32.92 4.67 -9.70
N GLU A 33 31.65 4.80 -9.29
CA GLU A 33 31.26 5.70 -8.21
C GLU A 33 31.82 5.22 -6.87
N HIS A 34 31.75 3.91 -6.62
CA HIS A 34 32.28 3.28 -5.41
C HIS A 34 33.80 3.48 -5.29
N SER A 35 34.56 3.22 -6.36
CA SER A 35 36.02 3.40 -6.36
C SER A 35 36.45 4.85 -6.13
N ARG A 36 35.68 5.83 -6.61
CA ARG A 36 35.94 7.26 -6.37
C ARG A 36 35.66 7.69 -4.93
N LEU A 37 34.67 7.09 -4.28
CA LEU A 37 34.24 7.45 -2.93
C LEU A 37 34.87 6.58 -1.83
N ILE A 38 35.68 5.58 -2.19
CA ILE A 38 36.22 4.58 -1.26
C ILE A 38 36.91 5.18 -0.04
N HIS A 39 37.69 6.26 -0.23
CA HIS A 39 38.38 6.92 0.87
C HIS A 39 37.43 7.67 1.83
N LEU A 40 36.30 8.18 1.30
CA LEU A 40 35.29 8.84 2.12
C LEU A 40 34.47 7.81 2.91
N PHE A 41 34.19 6.65 2.33
CA PHE A 41 33.59 5.52 3.06
C PHE A 41 34.50 5.05 4.21
N GLN A 42 35.78 4.82 3.92
CA GLN A 42 36.76 4.46 4.94
C GLN A 42 36.87 5.50 6.07
N LEU A 43 36.80 6.78 5.73
CA LEU A 43 36.78 7.86 6.74
C LEU A 43 35.53 7.80 7.60
N ALA A 44 34.36 7.62 7.00
CA ALA A 44 33.08 7.51 7.71
C ALA A 44 33.08 6.29 8.67
N GLU A 45 33.60 5.15 8.23
CA GLU A 45 33.76 3.95 9.06
C GLU A 45 34.67 4.19 10.25
N ARG A 46 35.87 4.78 10.03
CA ARG A 46 36.81 5.10 11.12
C ARG A 46 36.23 6.10 12.11
N LEU A 47 35.50 7.10 11.60
CA LEU A 47 34.83 8.08 12.44
C LEU A 47 33.73 7.42 13.27
N GLN A 48 32.94 6.52 12.68
CA GLN A 48 31.92 5.79 13.41
C GLN A 48 32.54 4.90 14.51
N GLN A 49 33.63 4.20 14.20
CA GLN A 49 34.34 3.36 15.16
C GLN A 49 34.93 4.16 16.33
N SER A 50 35.29 5.42 16.12
CA SER A 50 35.80 6.29 17.18
C SER A 50 34.70 6.98 17.99
N MET A 51 33.48 7.05 17.46
CA MET A 51 32.33 7.57 18.21
C MET A 51 31.87 6.57 19.26
N GLN A 52 31.70 7.05 20.50
CA GLN A 52 31.06 6.26 21.54
C GLN A 52 29.54 6.21 21.32
N PRO A 53 28.92 5.01 21.34
CA PRO A 53 27.47 4.90 21.29
C PRO A 53 26.83 5.67 22.45
N VAL A 54 25.96 6.63 22.13
CA VAL A 54 25.19 7.36 23.12
C VAL A 54 24.04 6.49 23.59
N GLN A 55 24.05 6.08 24.86
CA GLN A 55 22.91 5.37 25.43
C GLN A 55 21.73 6.33 25.63
N PRO A 56 20.52 6.00 25.14
CA PRO A 56 19.35 6.82 25.38
C PRO A 56 18.97 6.78 26.86
N SER A 57 18.39 7.87 27.37
CA SER A 57 17.91 7.91 28.75
C SER A 57 16.75 6.92 28.96
N ALA A 58 16.65 6.35 30.16
CA ALA A 58 15.55 5.43 30.49
C ALA A 58 14.17 6.10 30.36
N ALA A 59 14.07 7.40 30.60
CA ALA A 59 12.86 8.17 30.39
C ALA A 59 12.46 8.22 28.90
N PHE A 60 13.43 8.45 28.02
CA PHE A 60 13.21 8.44 26.57
C PHE A 60 12.71 7.07 26.10
N VAL A 61 13.39 5.99 26.48
CA VAL A 61 13.02 4.62 26.08
C VAL A 61 11.59 4.28 26.51
N ARG A 62 11.20 4.63 27.75
CA ARG A 62 9.83 4.42 28.23
C ARG A 62 8.81 5.23 27.45
N SER A 63 9.08 6.51 27.19
CA SER A 63 8.16 7.38 26.44
C SER A 63 7.96 6.89 25.02
N LEU A 64 9.05 6.52 24.33
CA LEU A 64 9.02 6.01 22.97
C LEU A 64 8.29 4.66 22.91
N GLY A 65 8.54 3.76 23.86
CA GLY A 65 7.82 2.49 23.93
C GLY A 65 6.31 2.67 24.05
N LYS A 66 5.86 3.61 24.90
CA LYS A 66 4.44 3.94 25.02
C LYS A 66 3.86 4.50 23.72
N GLU A 67 4.58 5.44 23.10
CA GLU A 67 4.15 6.07 21.85
C GLU A 67 4.05 5.07 20.69
N LEU A 68 5.02 4.16 20.57
CA LEU A 68 5.02 3.11 19.54
C LEU A 68 3.84 2.13 19.73
N VAL A 69 3.57 1.72 20.97
CA VAL A 69 2.43 0.84 21.30
C VAL A 69 1.11 1.54 20.99
N ASP A 70 0.96 2.81 21.37
CA ASP A 70 -0.26 3.57 21.11
C ASP A 70 -0.47 3.78 19.60
N ASN A 71 0.59 4.07 18.86
CA ASN A 71 0.52 4.18 17.40
C ASN A 71 0.17 2.84 16.72
N ALA A 72 0.75 1.72 17.18
CA ALA A 72 0.43 0.40 16.67
C ALA A 72 -1.05 0.06 16.90
N LYS A 73 -1.58 0.35 18.09
CA LYS A 73 -3.01 0.17 18.41
C LYS A 73 -3.91 1.03 17.51
N ARG A 74 -3.57 2.30 17.31
CA ARG A 74 -4.32 3.20 16.42
C ARG A 74 -4.35 2.67 14.98
N ARG A 75 -3.21 2.25 14.44
CA ARG A 75 -3.11 1.66 13.09
C ARG A 75 -3.96 0.39 12.97
N ALA A 76 -3.86 -0.53 13.93
CA ALA A 76 -4.66 -1.75 13.94
C ALA A 76 -6.17 -1.45 13.99
N ALA A 77 -6.59 -0.48 14.80
CA ALA A 77 -7.98 -0.07 14.88
C ALA A 77 -8.49 0.53 13.55
N LEU A 78 -7.69 1.37 12.89
CA LEU A 78 -8.03 1.94 11.58
C LEU A 78 -8.17 0.86 10.51
N THR A 79 -7.20 -0.06 10.41
CA THR A 79 -7.26 -1.18 9.45
C THR A 79 -8.51 -2.03 9.67
N ARG A 80 -8.86 -2.30 10.94
CA ARG A 80 -10.08 -3.06 11.28
C ARG A 80 -11.35 -2.32 10.85
N ARG A 81 -11.41 -1.00 11.04
CA ARG A 81 -12.54 -0.16 10.60
C ARG A 81 -12.69 -0.17 9.08
N LEU A 82 -11.58 0.02 8.35
CA LEU A 82 -11.57 -0.01 6.89
C LEU A 82 -12.00 -1.37 6.33
N ARG A 83 -11.48 -2.47 6.88
CA ARG A 83 -11.89 -3.82 6.48
C ARG A 83 -13.38 -4.05 6.70
N ARG A 84 -13.92 -3.58 7.82
CA ARG A 84 -15.36 -3.67 8.10
C ARG A 84 -16.19 -2.84 7.12
N ALA A 85 -15.77 -1.61 6.83
CA ALA A 85 -16.44 -0.75 5.85
C ALA A 85 -16.43 -1.37 4.45
N LEU A 86 -15.30 -1.93 4.02
CA LEU A 86 -15.18 -2.64 2.75
C LEU A 86 -16.10 -3.87 2.69
N MET A 87 -16.14 -4.68 3.75
CA MET A 87 -17.06 -5.83 3.79
C MET A 87 -18.53 -5.41 3.69
N ILE A 88 -18.93 -4.35 4.41
CA ILE A 88 -20.30 -3.82 4.34
C ILE A 88 -20.59 -3.28 2.94
N GLY A 89 -19.66 -2.51 2.35
CA GLY A 89 -19.81 -1.98 1.00
C GLY A 89 -19.91 -3.08 -0.06
N ALA A 90 -19.09 -4.11 0.04
CA ALA A 90 -19.13 -5.26 -0.87
C ALA A 90 -20.45 -6.02 -0.78
N ALA A 91 -20.97 -6.24 0.44
CA ALA A 91 -22.26 -6.90 0.63
C ALA A 91 -23.43 -6.08 0.06
N ALA A 92 -23.42 -4.76 0.25
CA ALA A 92 -24.45 -3.87 -0.29
C ALA A 92 -24.47 -3.89 -1.84
N LEU A 93 -23.29 -3.86 -2.48
CA LEU A 93 -23.18 -3.95 -3.94
C LEU A 93 -23.71 -5.30 -4.47
N GLY A 94 -23.35 -6.41 -3.82
CA GLY A 94 -23.85 -7.74 -4.19
C GLY A 94 -25.37 -7.85 -4.09
N SER A 95 -25.97 -7.25 -3.05
CA SER A 95 -27.42 -7.24 -2.88
C SER A 95 -28.13 -6.44 -3.98
N ILE A 96 -27.63 -5.25 -4.32
CA ILE A 96 -28.20 -4.42 -5.39
C ILE A 96 -28.17 -5.15 -6.73
N VAL A 97 -27.03 -5.77 -7.07
CA VAL A 97 -26.89 -6.54 -8.32
C VAL A 97 -27.85 -7.74 -8.36
N SER A 98 -28.01 -8.46 -7.24
CA SER A 98 -28.94 -9.59 -7.14
C SER A 98 -30.40 -9.15 -7.39
N ILE A 99 -30.84 -8.07 -6.73
CA ILE A 99 -32.20 -7.53 -6.90
C ILE A 99 -32.42 -7.07 -8.35
N ALA A 100 -31.47 -6.29 -8.90
CA ALA A 100 -31.56 -5.81 -10.27
C ALA A 100 -31.63 -6.96 -11.29
N SER A 101 -30.87 -8.03 -11.08
CA SER A 101 -30.91 -9.22 -11.94
C SER A 101 -32.26 -9.92 -11.93
N VAL A 102 -32.90 -10.05 -10.76
CA VAL A 102 -34.23 -10.66 -10.64
C VAL A 102 -35.27 -9.80 -11.36
N VAL A 103 -35.25 -8.49 -11.14
CA VAL A 103 -36.17 -7.54 -11.79
C VAL A 103 -36.00 -7.59 -13.31
N ALA A 104 -34.77 -7.57 -13.81
CA ALA A 104 -34.47 -7.68 -15.24
C ALA A 104 -34.97 -9.00 -15.84
N ALA A 105 -34.77 -10.12 -15.14
CA ALA A 105 -35.26 -11.43 -15.58
C ALA A 105 -36.80 -11.46 -15.70
N ILE A 106 -37.51 -10.95 -14.69
CA ILE A 106 -38.98 -10.87 -14.70
C ILE A 106 -39.45 -9.99 -15.87
N ALA A 107 -38.88 -8.80 -16.04
CA ALA A 107 -39.23 -7.89 -17.11
C ALA A 107 -39.02 -8.53 -18.51
N LEU A 108 -37.93 -9.28 -18.68
CA LEU A 108 -37.63 -9.98 -19.93
C LEU A 108 -38.65 -11.09 -20.21
N VAL A 109 -39.06 -11.86 -19.20
CA VAL A 109 -40.10 -12.89 -19.36
C VAL A 109 -41.43 -12.25 -19.75
N VAL A 110 -41.85 -11.20 -19.04
CA VAL A 110 -43.13 -10.52 -19.30
C VAL A 110 -43.17 -9.92 -20.71
N THR A 111 -42.10 -9.24 -21.13
CA THR A 111 -42.00 -8.65 -22.48
C THR A 111 -42.03 -9.73 -23.56
N ARG A 112 -41.33 -10.87 -23.37
CA ARG A 112 -41.38 -12.00 -24.31
C ARG A 112 -42.77 -12.64 -24.41
N LEU A 113 -43.46 -12.81 -23.28
CA LEU A 113 -44.82 -13.36 -23.29
C LEU A 113 -45.80 -12.44 -24.00
N ARG A 114 -45.71 -11.12 -23.77
CA ARG A 114 -46.54 -10.12 -24.46
C ARG A 114 -46.26 -10.08 -25.97
N ALA A 115 -44.99 -10.13 -26.38
CA ALA A 115 -44.62 -10.16 -27.79
C ALA A 115 -45.16 -11.43 -28.50
N ARG A 116 -45.15 -12.58 -27.82
CA ARG A 116 -45.72 -13.83 -28.35
C ARG A 116 -47.24 -13.77 -28.49
N ALA A 117 -47.93 -13.23 -27.49
CA ALA A 117 -49.38 -13.05 -27.53
C ALA A 117 -49.80 -12.10 -28.66
N GLN A 118 -49.05 -11.00 -28.87
CA GLN A 118 -49.27 -10.08 -29.99
C GLN A 118 -49.00 -10.75 -31.34
N ALA A 119 -47.92 -11.52 -31.47
CA ALA A 119 -47.63 -12.27 -32.69
C ALA A 119 -48.69 -13.33 -33.01
N GLN A 120 -49.31 -13.94 -32.00
CA GLN A 120 -50.45 -14.87 -32.17
C GLN A 120 -51.74 -14.15 -32.54
N ALA A 121 -52.01 -12.96 -31.97
CA ALA A 121 -53.16 -12.14 -32.34
C ALA A 121 -53.07 -11.64 -33.79
N ILE A 122 -51.86 -11.33 -34.29
CA ILE A 122 -51.62 -10.93 -35.69
C ILE A 122 -51.71 -12.12 -36.66
N ARG A 123 -51.46 -13.35 -36.19
CA ARG A 123 -51.54 -14.59 -36.99
C ARG A 123 -52.90 -15.27 -36.99
N ALA A 124 -53.92 -14.71 -36.35
CA ALA A 124 -55.29 -15.19 -36.50
C ALA A 124 -55.93 -14.49 -37.72
N PRO A 125 -55.99 -15.12 -38.91
CA PRO A 125 -56.84 -14.62 -39.97
C PRO A 125 -58.30 -14.74 -39.51
N THR A 126 -58.95 -13.59 -39.35
CA THR A 126 -60.40 -13.50 -39.42
C THR A 126 -60.83 -13.84 -40.84
N GLY A 127 -61.64 -14.90 -40.99
CA GLY A 127 -62.62 -15.08 -42.06
C GLY A 127 -62.08 -15.18 -43.47
#